data_AF-A0A1X0LEX4-F1
#
_entry.id   AF-A0A1X0LEX4-F1
#
_cell.length_a   1.000
_cell.length_b   1.000
_cell.length_c   1.000
_cell.angle_alpha   90.00
_cell.angle_beta   90.00
_cell.angle_gamma   90.00
#
_symmetry.space_group_name_H-M   'P 1'
#
loop_
_entity.id
_entity.type
_entity.pdbx_description
1 polymer ?
#
loop_
_entity_poly.entity_id
_entity_poly.type
_entity_poly.pdbx_seq_one_letter_code
_entity_poly.pdbx_strand_id
1 'polypeptide(L)'
;MSEQSLKLTAYFGERQRAVDTKRFLADAMLDLFGENGVATSVLMRGTTGFGPKHELRCDRTLSLSEDPPVTIAAVDVASKIRGLVGEVTAMTDRGLVTLERARLVTRHSGAETLGEMESRNGDAAKLTVYVGRQVRVGGTAAGYAVCELLYRHGFAGATVLLGVDGTAYGERFRARFFGRNVNVPLMIIGIGSVPQVSAAATDLAGLLPNPLLTIERVRLCKRDGELLARPQQLPPTDDQGRNLWQKLMVHTAEATHHEGLPIHRALVYRLMQSQTARGATALRGVWGFHGDHKPHGDKLFQLARKVPVTTIIVDTPESIARSFDIVDELTTRHGLVTSEMVPAAVSLTGSSGPSGSPRAAETPLAQYNY
;
A
#
# COMPACT_ATOMS: atom_id res chain seq x y z
N MET A 1 0.48 8.65 -26.02
CA MET A 1 -0.28 9.14 -24.83
C MET A 1 -0.19 8.06 -23.77
N SER A 2 0.66 8.23 -22.75
CA SER A 2 0.69 7.32 -21.60
C SER A 2 -0.69 7.34 -20.92
N GLU A 3 -1.45 6.26 -21.03
CA GLU A 3 -2.76 6.17 -20.38
C GLU A 3 -2.59 6.27 -18.86
N GLN A 4 -3.37 7.14 -18.21
CA GLN A 4 -3.33 7.29 -16.76
C GLN A 4 -3.73 5.96 -16.11
N SER A 5 -2.95 5.49 -15.13
CA SER A 5 -3.30 4.29 -14.36
C SER A 5 -3.86 4.66 -12.99
N LEU A 6 -4.66 3.76 -12.43
CA LEU A 6 -5.15 3.87 -11.06
C LEU A 6 -4.72 2.66 -10.26
N LYS A 7 -4.51 2.90 -8.97
CA LYS A 7 -4.37 1.85 -7.97
C LYS A 7 -5.58 1.86 -7.06
N LEU A 8 -6.38 0.80 -7.11
CA LEU A 8 -7.43 0.55 -6.14
C LEU A 8 -6.84 -0.21 -4.96
N THR A 9 -7.02 0.29 -3.74
CA THR A 9 -6.63 -0.44 -2.52
C THR A 9 -7.82 -0.63 -1.60
N ALA A 10 -8.12 -1.89 -1.26
CA ALA A 10 -9.17 -2.28 -0.32
C ALA A 10 -8.56 -2.77 1.00
N TYR A 11 -9.11 -2.33 2.13
CA TYR A 11 -8.72 -2.71 3.48
C TYR A 11 -9.94 -3.28 4.22
N PHE A 12 -9.86 -4.52 4.70
CA PHE A 12 -10.97 -5.21 5.37
C PHE A 12 -10.46 -6.36 6.26
N GLY A 13 -11.35 -7.04 7.01
CA GLY A 13 -10.97 -8.20 7.82
C GLY A 13 -10.89 -9.49 7.00
N GLU A 14 -9.89 -10.34 7.22
CA GLU A 14 -9.69 -11.59 6.50
C GLU A 14 -10.93 -12.50 6.41
N ARG A 15 -11.70 -12.58 7.50
CA ARG A 15 -12.88 -13.46 7.60
C ARG A 15 -14.14 -12.83 7.01
N GLN A 16 -14.06 -11.59 6.52
CA GLN A 16 -15.19 -10.90 5.96
C GLN A 16 -15.71 -11.64 4.73
N ARG A 17 -17.04 -11.70 4.61
CA ARG A 17 -17.72 -12.32 3.47
C ARG A 17 -18.27 -11.25 2.54
N ALA A 18 -18.28 -11.55 1.25
CA ALA A 18 -18.95 -10.74 0.26
C ALA A 18 -20.46 -10.72 0.51
N VAL A 19 -21.08 -9.55 0.36
CA VAL A 19 -22.50 -9.32 0.68
C VAL A 19 -23.44 -10.23 -0.14
N ASP A 20 -23.09 -10.50 -1.39
CA ASP A 20 -23.90 -11.18 -2.39
C ASP A 20 -23.74 -12.70 -2.39
N THR A 21 -22.51 -13.21 -2.28
CA THR A 21 -22.19 -14.62 -2.52
C THR A 21 -21.90 -15.41 -1.24
N LYS A 22 -21.82 -14.74 -0.08
CA LYS A 22 -21.34 -15.31 1.19
C LYS A 22 -19.96 -15.97 1.12
N ARG A 23 -19.21 -15.85 0.01
CA ARG A 23 -17.81 -16.28 -0.11
C ARG A 23 -16.90 -15.32 0.66
N PHE A 24 -15.64 -15.69 0.91
CA PHE A 24 -14.68 -14.74 1.46
C PHE A 24 -14.54 -13.54 0.52
N LEU A 25 -14.56 -12.34 1.09
CA LEU A 25 -14.51 -11.10 0.32
C LEU A 25 -13.23 -11.01 -0.52
N ALA A 26 -12.10 -11.43 0.04
CA ALA A 26 -10.83 -11.48 -0.69
C ALA A 26 -10.92 -12.36 -1.94
N ASP A 27 -11.59 -13.51 -1.83
CA ASP A 27 -11.72 -14.44 -2.95
C ASP A 27 -12.59 -13.89 -4.05
N ALA A 28 -13.73 -13.29 -3.68
CA ALA A 28 -14.65 -12.66 -4.63
C ALA A 28 -14.00 -11.46 -5.35
N MET A 29 -13.26 -10.60 -4.64
CA MET A 29 -12.53 -9.49 -5.27
C MET A 29 -11.45 -9.97 -6.23
N LEU A 30 -10.70 -11.00 -5.86
CA LEU A 30 -9.63 -11.53 -6.71
C LEU A 30 -10.18 -12.32 -7.91
N ASP A 31 -11.34 -12.99 -7.77
CA ASP A 31 -12.07 -13.55 -8.91
C ASP A 31 -12.45 -12.43 -9.87
N LEU A 32 -13.08 -11.36 -9.37
CA LEU A 32 -13.43 -10.18 -10.17
C LEU A 32 -12.21 -9.60 -10.91
N PHE A 33 -11.08 -9.44 -10.22
CA PHE A 33 -9.86 -8.92 -10.84
C PHE A 33 -9.23 -9.89 -11.85
N GLY A 34 -9.34 -11.20 -11.63
CA GLY A 34 -8.89 -12.21 -12.59
C GLY A 34 -9.77 -12.27 -13.83
N GLU A 35 -11.09 -12.29 -13.66
CA GLU A 35 -12.08 -12.34 -14.75
C GLU A 35 -12.02 -11.10 -15.66
N ASN A 36 -11.69 -9.94 -15.08
CA ASN A 36 -11.52 -8.69 -15.83
C ASN A 36 -10.08 -8.46 -16.33
N GLY A 37 -9.18 -9.43 -16.14
CA GLY A 37 -7.80 -9.35 -16.62
C GLY A 37 -7.05 -8.13 -16.09
N VAL A 38 -7.17 -7.83 -14.79
CA VAL A 38 -6.45 -6.70 -14.17
C VAL A 38 -4.94 -6.94 -14.24
N ALA A 39 -4.18 -5.94 -14.68
CA ALA A 39 -2.76 -6.05 -14.95
C ALA A 39 -1.97 -6.58 -13.74
N THR A 40 -2.28 -6.09 -12.54
CA THR A 40 -1.88 -6.78 -11.31
C THR A 40 -2.83 -6.55 -10.16
N SER A 41 -2.96 -7.53 -9.27
CA SER A 41 -3.50 -7.33 -7.93
C SER A 41 -2.65 -8.09 -6.91
N VAL A 42 -2.53 -7.58 -5.68
CA VAL A 42 -1.73 -8.23 -4.63
C VAL A 42 -2.52 -8.24 -3.33
N LEU A 43 -2.90 -9.44 -2.87
CA LEU A 43 -3.52 -9.67 -1.56
C LEU A 43 -2.44 -9.81 -0.50
N MET A 44 -2.39 -8.91 0.47
CA MET A 44 -1.44 -8.93 1.59
C MET A 44 -2.19 -9.13 2.90
N ARG A 45 -1.62 -9.97 3.77
CA ARG A 45 -2.11 -10.18 5.14
C ARG A 45 -1.37 -9.24 6.09
N GLY A 46 -2.11 -8.47 6.88
CA GLY A 46 -1.56 -7.61 7.91
C GLY A 46 -1.36 -8.34 9.23
N THR A 47 -0.58 -7.73 10.12
CA THR A 47 -0.30 -8.23 11.47
C THR A 47 -1.28 -7.68 12.49
N THR A 48 -1.57 -6.38 12.40
CA THR A 48 -2.54 -5.72 13.26
C THR A 48 -3.15 -4.50 12.60
N GLY A 49 -4.35 -4.11 13.02
CA GLY A 49 -5.03 -2.93 12.52
C GLY A 49 -6.40 -2.74 13.16
N PHE A 50 -7.07 -1.65 12.81
CA PHE A 50 -8.46 -1.40 13.16
C PHE A 50 -9.13 -0.64 12.01
N GLY A 51 -10.46 -0.76 11.92
CA GLY A 51 -11.27 -0.04 10.94
C GLY A 51 -12.24 0.94 11.61
N PRO A 52 -13.22 1.47 10.86
CA PRO A 52 -14.13 2.53 11.33
C PRO A 52 -14.95 2.20 12.60
N LYS A 53 -15.03 0.93 13.00
CA LYS A 53 -15.67 0.49 14.25
C LYS A 53 -14.72 0.47 15.46
N HIS A 54 -13.45 0.83 15.27
CA HIS A 54 -12.40 0.79 16.30
C HIS A 54 -12.23 -0.60 16.95
N GLU A 55 -12.55 -1.66 16.20
CA GLU A 55 -12.30 -3.04 16.60
C GLU A 55 -10.88 -3.44 16.22
N LEU A 56 -10.08 -3.82 17.23
CA LEU A 56 -8.72 -4.28 17.01
C LEU A 56 -8.71 -5.65 16.31
N ARG A 57 -7.89 -5.74 15.27
CA ARG A 57 -7.58 -6.95 14.51
C ARG A 57 -6.11 -7.29 14.73
N CYS A 58 -5.77 -8.52 15.11
CA CYS A 58 -4.38 -8.92 15.31
C CYS A 58 -4.13 -10.42 15.06
N ASP A 59 -2.88 -10.77 14.75
CA ASP A 59 -2.34 -12.12 14.53
C ASP A 59 -1.73 -12.75 15.80
N ARG A 60 -2.20 -12.32 16.97
CA ARG A 60 -1.49 -12.52 18.24
C ARG A 60 -1.82 -13.82 18.97
N THR A 61 -2.79 -14.60 18.50
CA THR A 61 -3.24 -15.80 19.20
C THR A 61 -3.41 -16.92 18.20
N LEU A 62 -2.77 -18.08 18.40
CA LEU A 62 -3.09 -19.32 17.67
C LEU A 62 -4.53 -19.84 17.97
N SER A 63 -5.46 -18.94 18.31
CA SER A 63 -6.88 -19.19 18.47
C SER A 63 -7.57 -19.21 17.10
N LEU A 64 -8.66 -19.95 17.02
CA LEU A 64 -9.51 -20.03 15.83
C LEU A 64 -10.30 -18.72 15.55
N SER A 65 -10.10 -17.69 16.37
CA SER A 65 -10.84 -16.42 16.35
C SER A 65 -10.07 -15.25 15.73
N GLU A 66 -8.87 -15.46 15.16
CA GLU A 66 -8.14 -14.38 14.49
C GLU A 66 -8.88 -13.88 13.25
N ASP A 67 -8.98 -12.55 13.11
CA ASP A 67 -9.51 -11.87 11.92
C ASP A 67 -8.54 -10.73 11.53
N PRO A 68 -7.29 -11.05 11.13
CA PRO A 68 -6.27 -10.06 10.83
C PRO A 68 -6.72 -9.15 9.68
N PRO A 69 -6.22 -7.91 9.63
CA PRO A 69 -6.55 -7.03 8.52
C PRO A 69 -5.92 -7.58 7.23
N VAL A 70 -6.62 -7.38 6.12
CA VAL A 70 -6.22 -7.76 4.78
C VAL A 70 -6.23 -6.52 3.91
N THR A 71 -5.26 -6.44 3.00
CA THR A 71 -5.15 -5.38 2.00
C THR A 71 -5.04 -5.98 0.61
N ILE A 72 -5.91 -5.59 -0.32
CA ILE A 72 -5.73 -5.89 -1.74
C ILE A 72 -5.41 -4.60 -2.47
N ALA A 73 -4.29 -4.57 -3.19
CA ALA A 73 -3.95 -3.47 -4.09
C ALA A 73 -3.99 -3.96 -5.54
N ALA A 74 -4.88 -3.39 -6.35
CA ALA A 74 -5.08 -3.68 -7.77
C ALA A 74 -4.69 -2.48 -8.63
N VAL A 75 -3.94 -2.70 -9.71
CA VAL A 75 -3.45 -1.66 -10.60
C VAL A 75 -3.74 -2.01 -12.05
N ASP A 76 -4.28 -1.05 -12.78
CA ASP A 76 -4.42 -1.08 -14.23
C ASP A 76 -4.66 0.34 -14.79
N VAL A 77 -4.91 0.44 -16.10
CA VAL A 77 -5.42 1.63 -16.75
C VAL A 77 -6.68 2.16 -16.05
N ALA A 78 -6.83 3.47 -16.02
CA ALA A 78 -7.87 4.14 -15.23
C ALA A 78 -9.29 3.71 -15.63
N SER A 79 -9.54 3.47 -16.92
CA SER A 79 -10.84 3.03 -17.44
C SER A 79 -11.27 1.70 -16.82
N LYS A 80 -10.38 0.70 -16.81
CA LYS A 80 -10.63 -0.62 -16.23
C LYS A 80 -10.85 -0.54 -14.72
N ILE A 81 -9.96 0.13 -13.98
CA ILE A 81 -10.10 0.22 -12.52
C ILE A 81 -11.39 0.95 -12.13
N ARG A 82 -11.75 2.05 -12.81
CA ARG A 82 -13.02 2.77 -12.54
C ARG A 82 -14.24 1.87 -12.75
N GLY A 83 -14.24 1.06 -13.80
CA GLY A 83 -15.32 0.11 -14.09
C GLY A 83 -15.58 -0.87 -12.95
N LEU A 84 -14.54 -1.24 -12.19
CA LEU A 84 -14.62 -2.24 -11.11
C LEU A 84 -14.99 -1.66 -9.74
N VAL A 85 -14.95 -0.33 -9.56
CA VAL A 85 -15.20 0.31 -8.24
C VAL A 85 -16.59 0.00 -7.71
N GLY A 86 -17.60 0.07 -8.57
CA GLY A 86 -19.00 -0.19 -8.20
C GLY A 86 -19.18 -1.61 -7.64
N GLU A 87 -18.63 -2.61 -8.33
CA GLU A 87 -18.70 -4.01 -7.91
C GLU A 87 -17.93 -4.25 -6.61
N VAL A 88 -16.68 -3.75 -6.52
CA VAL A 88 -15.84 -3.88 -5.31
C VAL A 88 -16.52 -3.27 -4.08
N THR A 89 -17.11 -2.08 -4.22
CA THR A 89 -17.82 -1.40 -3.13
C THR A 89 -19.14 -2.10 -2.78
N ALA A 90 -19.88 -2.60 -3.78
CA ALA A 90 -21.14 -3.31 -3.56
C ALA A 90 -20.96 -4.64 -2.81
N MET A 91 -19.89 -5.39 -3.09
CA MET A 91 -19.59 -6.65 -2.40
C MET A 91 -18.96 -6.46 -1.01
N THR A 92 -18.47 -5.25 -0.69
CA THR A 92 -17.80 -4.95 0.59
C THR A 92 -18.80 -4.46 1.64
N ASP A 93 -19.04 -5.26 2.68
CA ASP A 93 -19.89 -4.86 3.82
C ASP A 93 -19.22 -3.78 4.69
N ARG A 94 -17.98 -4.04 5.11
CA ARG A 94 -17.19 -3.19 6.01
C ARG A 94 -15.77 -3.01 5.50
N GLY A 95 -15.17 -1.84 5.71
CA GLY A 95 -13.78 -1.59 5.33
C GLY A 95 -13.59 -0.25 4.66
N LEU A 96 -12.49 -0.12 3.93
CA LEU A 96 -12.12 1.08 3.20
C LEU A 96 -11.66 0.69 1.79
N VAL A 97 -12.21 1.34 0.77
CA VAL A 97 -11.74 1.24 -0.62
C VAL A 97 -11.19 2.60 -1.02
N THR A 98 -9.99 2.63 -1.59
CA THR A 98 -9.30 3.85 -2.01
C THR A 98 -8.93 3.77 -3.47
N LEU A 99 -8.86 4.91 -4.15
CA LEU A 99 -8.31 5.06 -5.48
C LEU A 99 -7.15 6.05 -5.43
N GLU A 100 -6.00 5.64 -5.93
CA GLU A 100 -4.79 6.45 -6.04
C GLU A 100 -4.41 6.63 -7.50
N ARG A 101 -3.87 7.81 -7.84
CA ARG A 101 -3.30 8.05 -9.17
C ARG A 101 -1.91 7.45 -9.22
N ALA A 102 -1.66 6.63 -10.22
CA ALA A 102 -0.38 6.03 -10.49
C ALA A 102 0.02 6.29 -11.95
N ARG A 103 1.31 6.25 -12.23
CA ARG A 103 1.82 6.07 -13.61
C ARG A 103 2.33 4.66 -13.77
N LEU A 104 1.69 3.89 -14.66
CA LEU A 104 2.06 2.52 -14.95
C LEU A 104 3.20 2.51 -15.97
N VAL A 105 4.38 2.08 -15.52
CA VAL A 105 5.52 1.86 -16.40
C VAL A 105 5.57 0.38 -16.75
N THR A 106 5.44 0.11 -18.05
CA THR A 106 5.62 -1.20 -18.66
C THR A 106 6.82 -1.15 -19.60
N ARG A 107 7.29 -2.31 -20.06
CA ARG A 107 8.38 -2.40 -21.05
C ARG A 107 8.14 -1.53 -22.29
N HIS A 108 6.89 -1.38 -22.71
CA HIS A 108 6.50 -0.66 -23.92
C HIS A 108 6.20 0.84 -23.68
N SER A 109 6.06 1.28 -22.41
CA SER A 109 5.71 2.67 -22.05
C SER A 109 6.80 3.42 -21.28
N GLY A 110 7.96 2.78 -21.03
CA GLY A 110 8.99 3.27 -20.11
C GLY A 110 9.64 4.60 -20.48
N ALA A 111 10.01 4.81 -21.73
CA ALA A 111 10.78 5.99 -22.13
C ALA A 111 9.97 7.31 -22.08
N GLU A 112 8.70 7.29 -22.49
CA GLU A 112 7.85 8.49 -22.52
C GLU A 112 7.36 8.91 -21.13
N THR A 113 7.05 7.94 -20.26
CA THR A 113 6.43 8.18 -18.94
C THR A 113 7.39 8.86 -17.95
N LEU A 114 8.71 8.61 -18.10
CA LEU A 114 9.77 9.11 -17.22
C LEU A 114 10.13 10.57 -17.51
N GLY A 115 10.11 11.00 -18.79
CA GLY A 115 10.41 12.38 -19.18
C GLY A 115 9.40 13.41 -18.64
N GLU A 116 8.13 13.04 -18.48
CA GLU A 116 7.10 13.92 -17.89
C GLU A 116 7.19 14.07 -16.36
N MET A 117 8.07 13.33 -15.68
CA MET A 117 8.21 13.37 -14.22
C MET A 117 9.14 14.49 -13.74
N GLU A 118 10.18 14.79 -14.51
CA GLU A 118 11.23 15.74 -14.14
C GLU A 118 10.70 17.18 -14.00
N SER A 119 9.59 17.50 -14.66
CA SER A 119 9.02 18.85 -14.71
C SER A 119 8.10 19.21 -13.53
N ARG A 120 7.85 18.32 -12.56
CA ARG A 120 6.87 18.57 -11.48
C ARG A 120 7.46 18.43 -10.07
N ASN A 121 7.83 19.56 -9.48
CA ASN A 121 8.23 19.78 -8.07
C ASN A 121 7.47 18.88 -7.08
N GLY A 122 8.03 17.73 -6.71
CA GLY A 122 7.53 16.89 -5.63
C GLY A 122 8.69 16.55 -4.70
N ASP A 123 8.46 16.66 -3.39
CA ASP A 123 9.52 16.46 -2.37
C ASP A 123 10.09 15.03 -2.41
N ALA A 124 9.27 14.03 -2.77
CA ALA A 124 9.68 12.64 -3.00
C ALA A 124 8.71 11.92 -3.97
N ALA A 125 9.07 10.71 -4.36
CA ALA A 125 8.25 9.79 -5.14
C ALA A 125 8.31 8.39 -4.54
N LYS A 126 7.17 7.69 -4.64
CA LYS A 126 7.03 6.30 -4.26
C LYS A 126 7.01 5.46 -5.54
N LEU A 127 7.99 4.59 -5.67
CA LEU A 127 8.08 3.59 -6.73
C LEU A 127 7.58 2.25 -6.19
N THR A 128 6.54 1.68 -6.79
CA THR A 128 6.07 0.34 -6.46
C THR A 128 6.40 -0.62 -7.60
N VAL A 129 7.10 -1.71 -7.30
CA VAL A 129 7.49 -2.76 -8.26
C VAL A 129 6.66 -4.01 -7.99
N TYR A 130 6.03 -4.54 -9.02
CA TYR A 130 5.26 -5.78 -8.96
C TYR A 130 6.01 -6.86 -9.71
N VAL A 131 6.31 -7.97 -9.03
CA VAL A 131 7.05 -9.09 -9.63
C VAL A 131 6.57 -10.42 -9.04
N GLY A 132 6.76 -11.53 -9.75
CA GLY A 132 6.42 -12.86 -9.24
C GLY A 132 7.38 -13.32 -8.14
N ARG A 133 6.87 -14.04 -7.13
CA ARG A 133 7.62 -14.48 -5.94
C ARG A 133 8.88 -15.30 -6.23
N GLN A 134 8.91 -16.10 -7.30
CA GLN A 134 10.09 -16.92 -7.66
C GLN A 134 10.83 -16.39 -8.89
N VAL A 135 10.50 -15.19 -9.39
CA VAL A 135 11.29 -14.58 -10.45
C VAL A 135 12.70 -14.35 -9.93
N ARG A 136 13.69 -14.69 -10.76
CA ARG A 136 15.11 -14.49 -10.45
C ARG A 136 15.76 -13.57 -11.47
N VAL A 137 16.69 -12.77 -10.99
CA VAL A 137 17.52 -11.85 -11.76
C VAL A 137 18.97 -12.20 -11.46
N GLY A 138 19.71 -12.68 -12.47
CA GLY A 138 21.09 -13.13 -12.28
C GLY A 138 21.26 -14.21 -11.20
N GLY A 139 20.27 -15.09 -11.02
CA GLY A 139 20.27 -16.14 -9.98
C GLY A 139 19.74 -15.70 -8.60
N THR A 140 19.63 -14.40 -8.36
CA THR A 140 19.09 -13.81 -7.10
C THR A 140 17.58 -13.64 -7.18
N ALA A 141 16.86 -13.83 -6.08
CA ALA A 141 15.41 -13.57 -6.04
C ALA A 141 15.12 -12.10 -6.38
N ALA A 142 14.14 -11.84 -7.25
CA ALA A 142 13.87 -10.50 -7.76
C ALA A 142 13.62 -9.48 -6.65
N GLY A 143 12.90 -9.86 -5.59
CA GLY A 143 12.69 -9.01 -4.41
C GLY A 143 13.99 -8.45 -3.81
N TYR A 144 15.03 -9.28 -3.71
CA TYR A 144 16.33 -8.87 -3.20
C TYR A 144 17.10 -8.02 -4.21
N ALA A 145 17.13 -8.44 -5.47
CA ALA A 145 17.83 -7.72 -6.54
C ALA A 145 17.28 -6.30 -6.72
N VAL A 146 15.94 -6.14 -6.66
CA VAL A 146 15.29 -4.83 -6.73
C VAL A 146 15.63 -3.99 -5.50
N CYS A 147 15.52 -4.53 -4.27
CA CYS A 147 15.90 -3.76 -3.08
C CYS A 147 17.36 -3.32 -3.10
N GLU A 148 18.26 -4.17 -3.58
CA GLU A 148 19.68 -3.81 -3.72
C GLU A 148 19.88 -2.71 -4.76
N LEU A 149 19.18 -2.77 -5.89
CA LEU A 149 19.20 -1.71 -6.90
C LEU A 149 18.72 -0.39 -6.31
N LEU A 150 17.57 -0.38 -5.61
CA LEU A 150 17.04 0.83 -4.98
C LEU A 150 18.00 1.40 -3.93
N TYR A 151 18.67 0.53 -3.16
CA TYR A 151 19.69 0.96 -2.20
C TYR A 151 20.90 1.63 -2.88
N ARG A 152 21.37 1.07 -4.01
CA ARG A 152 22.47 1.68 -4.80
C ARG A 152 22.10 3.03 -5.41
N HIS A 153 20.82 3.23 -5.76
CA HIS A 153 20.28 4.51 -6.18
C HIS A 153 20.08 5.51 -5.03
N GLY A 154 20.34 5.11 -3.78
CA GLY A 154 20.28 5.98 -2.60
C GLY A 154 18.86 6.28 -2.13
N PHE A 155 17.89 5.40 -2.38
CA PHE A 155 16.53 5.54 -1.88
C PHE A 155 16.52 5.68 -0.35
N ALA A 156 15.54 6.41 0.19
CA ALA A 156 15.37 6.59 1.64
C ALA A 156 14.93 5.29 2.35
N GLY A 157 14.29 4.38 1.61
CA GLY A 157 13.94 3.05 2.08
C GLY A 157 13.23 2.23 1.01
N ALA A 158 13.19 0.92 1.22
CA ALA A 158 12.37 0.00 0.44
C ALA A 158 11.80 -1.13 1.30
N THR A 159 10.61 -1.62 0.98
CA THR A 159 9.94 -2.73 1.68
C THR A 159 9.36 -3.72 0.68
N VAL A 160 9.70 -5.01 0.83
CA VAL A 160 9.13 -6.13 0.09
C VAL A 160 7.97 -6.73 0.88
N LEU A 161 6.76 -6.62 0.34
CA LEU A 161 5.53 -7.21 0.84
C LEU A 161 5.17 -8.45 0.02
N LEU A 162 4.95 -9.59 0.69
CA LEU A 162 4.54 -10.82 0.00
C LEU A 162 3.02 -10.84 -0.18
N GLY A 163 2.57 -11.01 -1.41
CA GLY A 163 1.17 -11.34 -1.70
C GLY A 163 0.87 -12.80 -1.38
N VAL A 164 -0.32 -13.12 -0.88
CA VAL A 164 -0.84 -14.47 -0.64
C VAL A 164 -1.60 -15.01 -1.85
N ASP A 165 -2.21 -14.10 -2.60
CA ASP A 165 -2.97 -14.34 -3.83
C ASP A 165 -2.90 -13.01 -4.63
N GLY A 166 -3.33 -13.02 -5.87
CA GLY A 166 -3.23 -11.83 -6.70
C GLY A 166 -3.25 -12.11 -8.19
N THR A 167 -3.35 -11.06 -8.97
CA THR A 167 -3.28 -11.11 -10.43
C THR A 167 -1.88 -10.67 -10.88
N ALA A 168 -1.31 -11.35 -11.86
CA ALA A 168 -0.10 -10.92 -12.55
C ALA A 168 -0.32 -11.06 -14.06
N TYR A 169 -0.17 -9.97 -14.80
CA TYR A 169 -0.37 -9.93 -16.25
C TYR A 169 -1.77 -10.39 -16.68
N GLY A 170 -2.80 -10.01 -15.92
CA GLY A 170 -4.18 -10.38 -16.21
C GLY A 170 -4.62 -11.76 -15.73
N GLU A 171 -3.71 -12.59 -15.20
CA GLU A 171 -4.05 -13.92 -14.69
C GLU A 171 -3.96 -14.01 -13.16
N ARG A 172 -4.94 -14.65 -12.52
CA ARG A 172 -4.96 -14.85 -11.07
C ARG A 172 -4.05 -16.01 -10.65
N PHE A 173 -3.20 -15.77 -9.65
CA PHE A 173 -2.28 -16.72 -9.04
C PHE A 173 -2.41 -16.76 -7.52
N ARG A 174 -2.93 -17.87 -7.01
CA ARG A 174 -3.06 -18.14 -5.58
C ARG A 174 -1.86 -18.92 -5.03
N ALA A 175 -1.33 -18.52 -3.88
CA ALA A 175 -0.33 -19.30 -3.19
C ALA A 175 -0.90 -20.63 -2.67
N ARG A 176 -0.20 -21.72 -2.97
CA ARG A 176 -0.47 -23.06 -2.44
C ARG A 176 0.54 -23.39 -1.35
N PHE A 177 0.09 -24.09 -0.31
CA PHE A 177 0.95 -24.55 0.79
C PHE A 177 2.08 -25.46 0.27
N PHE A 178 1.76 -26.33 -0.68
CA PHE A 178 2.71 -27.11 -1.47
C PHE A 178 2.68 -26.61 -2.92
N GLY A 179 3.73 -25.90 -3.33
CA GLY A 179 3.84 -25.39 -4.71
C GLY A 179 4.93 -24.35 -4.85
N ARG A 180 5.45 -24.20 -6.08
CA ARG A 180 6.51 -23.23 -6.36
C ARG A 180 6.04 -21.79 -6.18
N ASN A 181 4.73 -21.50 -6.28
CA ASN A 181 4.14 -20.16 -6.09
C ASN A 181 4.80 -19.08 -6.96
N VAL A 182 5.25 -19.45 -8.17
CA VAL A 182 6.14 -18.63 -9.01
C VAL A 182 5.53 -17.28 -9.36
N ASN A 183 4.25 -17.29 -9.73
CA ASN A 183 3.55 -16.12 -10.23
C ASN A 183 2.67 -15.43 -9.18
N VAL A 184 2.69 -15.88 -7.93
CA VAL A 184 2.04 -15.13 -6.85
C VAL A 184 2.78 -13.80 -6.73
N PRO A 185 2.10 -12.65 -6.94
CA PRO A 185 2.78 -11.38 -7.01
C PRO A 185 3.29 -10.95 -5.64
N LEU A 186 4.44 -10.28 -5.63
CA LEU A 186 4.95 -9.51 -4.50
C LEU A 186 4.98 -8.03 -4.88
N MET A 187 4.90 -7.17 -3.87
CA MET A 187 4.92 -5.73 -4.01
C MET A 187 6.16 -5.18 -3.32
N ILE A 188 6.97 -4.39 -4.03
CA ILE A 188 8.16 -3.74 -3.46
C ILE A 188 7.92 -2.23 -3.51
N ILE A 189 7.86 -1.60 -2.35
CA ILE A 189 7.63 -0.15 -2.25
C ILE A 189 8.97 0.51 -1.92
N GLY A 190 9.45 1.40 -2.78
CA GLY A 190 10.65 2.23 -2.57
C GLY A 190 10.29 3.71 -2.50
N ILE A 191 10.89 4.44 -1.55
CA ILE A 191 10.76 5.90 -1.42
C ILE A 191 12.09 6.55 -1.80
N GLY A 192 12.06 7.45 -2.78
CA GLY A 192 13.24 8.19 -3.24
C GLY A 192 12.86 9.57 -3.76
N SER A 193 13.85 10.37 -4.12
CA SER A 193 13.62 11.59 -4.90
C SER A 193 13.16 11.26 -6.32
N VAL A 194 12.53 12.22 -7.01
CA VAL A 194 12.07 12.05 -8.40
C VAL A 194 13.20 11.60 -9.34
N PRO A 195 14.42 12.18 -9.31
CA PRO A 195 15.53 11.71 -10.15
C PRO A 195 15.96 10.28 -9.85
N GLN A 196 16.03 9.90 -8.56
CA GLN A 196 16.37 8.53 -8.16
C GLN A 196 15.33 7.53 -8.66
N VAL A 197 14.05 7.88 -8.56
CA VAL A 197 12.95 7.04 -9.06
C VAL A 197 13.00 6.91 -10.58
N SER A 198 13.29 7.99 -11.30
CA SER A 198 13.42 7.96 -12.77
C SER A 198 14.56 7.05 -13.23
N ALA A 199 15.73 7.20 -12.62
CA ALA A 199 16.90 6.37 -12.90
C ALA A 199 16.65 4.89 -12.55
N ALA A 200 16.11 4.61 -11.36
CA ALA A 200 15.80 3.25 -10.94
C ALA A 200 14.73 2.59 -11.82
N ALA A 201 13.70 3.32 -12.23
CA ALA A 201 12.66 2.78 -13.12
C ALA A 201 13.22 2.39 -14.50
N THR A 202 14.17 3.18 -15.02
CA THR A 202 14.90 2.87 -16.27
C THR A 202 15.68 1.57 -16.13
N ASP A 203 16.48 1.44 -15.07
CA ASP A 203 17.29 0.23 -14.84
C ASP A 203 16.40 -1.00 -14.61
N LEU A 204 15.31 -0.85 -13.86
CA LEU A 204 14.35 -1.93 -13.61
C LEU A 204 13.64 -2.39 -14.88
N ALA A 205 13.39 -1.49 -15.82
CA ALA A 205 12.79 -1.85 -17.11
C ALA A 205 13.72 -2.74 -17.95
N GLY A 206 15.04 -2.57 -17.83
CA GLY A 206 16.05 -3.45 -18.43
C GLY A 206 16.31 -4.73 -17.62
N LEU A 207 16.19 -4.67 -16.29
CA LEU A 207 16.51 -5.76 -15.38
C LEU A 207 15.41 -6.84 -15.32
N LEU A 208 14.15 -6.43 -15.34
CA LEU A 208 13.01 -7.32 -15.17
C LEU A 208 12.47 -7.80 -16.53
N PRO A 209 12.07 -9.09 -16.64
CA PRO A 209 11.56 -9.62 -17.90
C PRO A 209 10.25 -8.93 -18.32
N ASN A 210 9.35 -8.65 -17.38
CA ASN A 210 8.07 -7.98 -17.60
C ASN A 210 7.88 -6.95 -16.47
N PRO A 211 8.50 -5.77 -16.56
CA PRO A 211 8.39 -4.75 -15.52
C PRO A 211 6.95 -4.25 -15.45
N LEU A 212 6.36 -4.31 -14.27
CA LEU A 212 5.12 -3.63 -13.95
C LEU A 212 5.39 -2.76 -12.73
N LEU A 213 5.50 -1.45 -12.97
CA LEU A 213 5.88 -0.48 -11.95
C LEU A 213 4.79 0.60 -11.85
N THR A 214 4.51 1.08 -10.64
CA THR A 214 3.79 2.33 -10.45
C THR A 214 4.69 3.37 -9.83
N ILE A 215 4.45 4.62 -10.19
CA ILE A 215 5.05 5.75 -9.50
C ILE A 215 3.95 6.69 -9.04
N GLU A 216 4.01 7.05 -7.76
CA GLU A 216 3.08 7.96 -7.08
C GLU A 216 3.85 9.12 -6.44
N ARG A 217 3.26 10.33 -6.47
CA ARG A 217 3.80 11.50 -5.77
C ARG A 217 3.59 11.33 -4.27
N VAL A 218 4.63 11.55 -3.48
CA VAL A 218 4.54 11.51 -2.01
C VAL A 218 5.37 12.65 -1.42
N ARG A 219 5.00 13.10 -0.22
CA ARG A 219 5.84 13.95 0.61
C ARG A 219 6.58 13.06 1.60
N LEU A 220 7.90 13.21 1.65
CA LEU A 220 8.71 12.61 2.70
C LEU A 220 8.63 13.49 3.96
N CYS A 221 8.01 12.97 5.02
CA CYS A 221 7.77 13.71 6.25
C CYS A 221 8.88 13.50 7.29
N LYS A 222 9.33 12.25 7.46
CA LYS A 222 10.38 11.91 8.43
C LYS A 222 11.32 10.83 7.91
N ARG A 223 12.57 10.88 8.38
CA ARG A 223 13.57 9.84 8.19
C ARG A 223 14.44 9.71 9.45
N ASP A 224 14.45 8.53 10.05
CA ASP A 224 15.29 8.17 11.20
C ASP A 224 15.29 9.19 12.35
N GLY A 225 14.10 9.69 12.69
CA GLY A 225 13.92 10.69 13.75
C GLY A 225 13.93 12.14 13.27
N GLU A 226 14.56 12.42 12.14
CA GLU A 226 14.57 13.76 11.56
C GLU A 226 13.20 14.10 10.97
N LEU A 227 12.66 15.26 11.37
CA LEU A 227 11.45 15.84 10.80
C LEU A 227 11.83 16.71 9.60
N LEU A 228 11.49 16.24 8.40
CA LEU A 228 11.78 16.92 7.14
C LEU A 228 10.63 17.86 6.75
N ALA A 229 9.39 17.38 6.91
CA ALA A 229 8.19 18.15 6.64
C ALA A 229 6.98 17.55 7.37
N ARG A 230 5.96 18.37 7.64
CA ARG A 230 4.64 17.87 8.02
C ARG A 230 3.85 17.38 6.79
N PRO A 231 2.85 16.51 6.96
CA PRO A 231 1.90 16.17 5.91
C PRO A 231 1.35 17.45 5.27
N GLN A 232 1.09 17.39 3.97
CA GLN A 232 0.62 18.56 3.26
C GLN A 232 -0.72 19.03 3.84
N GLN A 233 -0.88 20.34 4.07
CA GLN A 233 -2.18 20.89 4.43
C GLN A 233 -3.04 20.94 3.18
N LEU A 234 -3.96 19.98 3.06
CA LEU A 234 -4.94 19.94 1.98
C LEU A 234 -6.28 20.49 2.48
N PRO A 235 -7.05 21.18 1.63
CA PRO A 235 -8.43 21.52 1.96
C PRO A 235 -9.25 20.25 2.16
N PRO A 236 -10.39 20.32 2.87
CA PRO A 236 -11.26 19.16 3.07
C PRO A 236 -11.87 18.68 1.75
N THR A 237 -12.10 19.59 0.80
CA THR A 237 -12.66 19.29 -0.52
C THR A 237 -11.88 19.97 -1.63
N ASP A 238 -12.04 19.47 -2.85
CA ASP A 238 -11.61 20.19 -4.05
C ASP A 238 -12.63 21.23 -4.52
N ASP A 239 -12.33 21.90 -5.65
CA ASP A 239 -13.16 22.94 -6.26
C ASP A 239 -14.57 22.45 -6.69
N GLN A 240 -14.77 21.13 -6.78
CA GLN A 240 -16.04 20.50 -7.11
C GLN A 240 -16.76 19.94 -5.87
N GLY A 241 -16.27 20.26 -4.67
CA GLY A 241 -16.86 19.80 -3.41
C GLY A 241 -16.60 18.32 -3.10
N ARG A 242 -15.68 17.65 -3.80
CA ARG A 242 -15.33 16.25 -3.54
C ARG A 242 -14.34 16.17 -2.40
N ASN A 243 -14.60 15.29 -1.44
CA ASN A 243 -13.72 15.08 -0.29
C ASN A 243 -12.31 14.66 -0.73
N LEU A 244 -11.30 15.38 -0.23
CA LEU A 244 -9.91 14.98 -0.32
C LEU A 244 -9.57 14.05 0.84
N TRP A 245 -8.76 13.05 0.55
CA TRP A 245 -8.25 12.12 1.55
C TRP A 245 -6.74 12.15 1.53
N GLN A 246 -6.14 11.68 2.61
CA GLN A 246 -4.70 11.54 2.73
C GLN A 246 -4.35 10.20 3.30
N LYS A 247 -3.17 9.71 2.91
CA LYS A 247 -2.58 8.48 3.41
C LYS A 247 -1.21 8.77 3.99
N LEU A 248 -1.01 8.34 5.23
CA LEU A 248 0.30 8.21 5.85
C LEU A 248 0.76 6.77 5.75
N MET A 249 2.03 6.59 5.36
CA MET A 249 2.73 5.31 5.44
C MET A 249 3.93 5.48 6.37
N VAL A 250 4.00 4.63 7.38
CA VAL A 250 5.06 4.62 8.39
C VAL A 250 5.80 3.31 8.29
N HIS A 251 7.02 3.35 7.76
CA HIS A 251 7.89 2.18 7.64
C HIS A 251 8.83 2.12 8.83
N THR A 252 8.81 1.00 9.55
CA THR A 252 9.64 0.73 10.74
C THR A 252 10.20 -0.69 10.65
N ALA A 253 11.14 -1.06 11.51
CA ALA A 253 11.51 -2.46 11.69
C ALA A 253 10.70 -3.09 12.84
N GLU A 254 10.35 -4.37 12.71
CA GLU A 254 9.61 -5.10 13.74
C GLU A 254 10.33 -5.11 15.10
N ALA A 255 11.67 -5.15 15.08
CA ALA A 255 12.51 -5.12 16.27
C ALA A 255 12.64 -3.71 16.91
N THR A 256 12.13 -2.66 16.27
CA THR A 256 12.20 -1.30 16.81
C THR A 256 11.05 -1.06 17.77
N HIS A 257 11.40 -0.71 19.02
CA HIS A 257 10.43 -0.53 20.10
C HIS A 257 10.36 0.92 20.58
N HIS A 258 9.18 1.29 21.04
CA HIS A 258 8.93 2.48 21.85
C HIS A 258 8.29 2.01 23.16
N GLU A 259 8.87 2.36 24.31
CA GLU A 259 8.40 1.93 25.65
C GLU A 259 8.19 0.41 25.78
N GLY A 260 9.07 -0.39 25.14
CA GLY A 260 9.00 -1.86 25.19
C GLY A 260 7.96 -2.50 24.27
N LEU A 261 7.23 -1.73 23.46
CA LEU A 261 6.30 -2.24 22.44
C LEU A 261 6.80 -1.94 21.01
N PRO A 262 6.70 -2.87 20.04
CA PRO A 262 7.04 -2.57 18.65
C PRO A 262 6.28 -1.35 18.13
N ILE A 263 6.97 -0.43 17.44
CA ILE A 263 6.40 0.87 17.04
C ILE A 263 5.09 0.70 16.25
N HIS A 264 5.03 -0.23 15.30
CA HIS A 264 3.82 -0.46 14.51
C HIS A 264 2.59 -0.83 15.36
N ARG A 265 2.79 -1.54 16.47
CA ARG A 265 1.72 -1.88 17.43
C ARG A 265 1.36 -0.66 18.26
N ALA A 266 2.36 0.04 18.79
CA ALA A 266 2.15 1.28 19.55
C ALA A 266 1.33 2.29 18.73
N LEU A 267 1.65 2.47 17.45
CA LEU A 267 0.91 3.30 16.51
C LEU A 267 -0.56 2.87 16.41
N VAL A 268 -0.82 1.61 16.09
CA VAL A 268 -2.18 1.08 15.92
C VAL A 268 -2.99 1.25 17.20
N TYR A 269 -2.42 0.94 18.37
CA TYR A 269 -3.09 1.11 19.66
C TYR A 269 -3.36 2.58 19.99
N ARG A 270 -2.37 3.47 19.89
CA ARG A 270 -2.55 4.90 20.22
C ARG A 270 -3.51 5.59 19.26
N LEU A 271 -3.45 5.30 17.96
CA LEU A 271 -4.39 5.83 16.97
C LEU A 271 -5.83 5.38 17.24
N MET A 272 -6.02 4.12 17.64
CA MET A 272 -7.33 3.57 17.98
C MET A 272 -7.88 4.19 19.27
N GLN A 273 -7.07 4.26 20.33
CA GLN A 273 -7.48 4.76 21.64
C GLN A 273 -7.76 6.27 21.64
N SER A 274 -6.93 7.06 20.95
CA SER A 274 -7.13 8.50 20.80
C SER A 274 -8.27 8.86 19.84
N GLN A 275 -8.81 7.89 19.08
CA GLN A 275 -9.78 8.09 18.01
C GLN A 275 -9.33 9.15 16.99
N THR A 276 -8.02 9.25 16.79
CA THR A 276 -7.44 10.26 15.88
C THR A 276 -7.57 9.86 14.43
N ALA A 277 -7.59 8.55 14.15
CA ALA A 277 -7.80 7.97 12.84
C ALA A 277 -9.01 7.03 12.83
N ARG A 278 -9.73 6.98 11.71
CA ARG A 278 -10.81 6.03 11.44
C ARG A 278 -10.31 4.60 11.23
N GLY A 279 -9.05 4.43 10.88
CA GLY A 279 -8.46 3.11 10.69
C GLY A 279 -6.96 3.16 10.42
N ALA A 280 -6.30 2.07 10.77
CA ALA A 280 -4.89 1.84 10.46
C ALA A 280 -4.66 0.34 10.19
N THR A 281 -3.75 0.02 9.27
CA THR A 281 -3.36 -1.37 8.95
C THR A 281 -1.85 -1.49 8.92
N ALA A 282 -1.29 -2.44 9.67
CA ALA A 282 0.13 -2.76 9.68
C ALA A 282 0.42 -4.01 8.83
N LEU A 283 1.23 -3.86 7.79
CA LEU A 283 1.67 -4.93 6.90
C LEU A 283 3.12 -5.30 7.21
N ARG A 284 3.40 -6.58 7.48
CA ARG A 284 4.76 -7.09 7.67
C ARG A 284 5.36 -7.46 6.32
N GLY A 285 6.51 -6.86 6.01
CA GLY A 285 7.33 -7.26 4.87
C GLY A 285 8.25 -8.42 5.20
N VAL A 286 8.96 -8.92 4.19
CA VAL A 286 9.94 -10.01 4.35
C VAL A 286 11.38 -9.58 4.15
N TRP A 287 11.56 -8.42 3.52
CA TRP A 287 12.87 -7.84 3.23
C TRP A 287 12.72 -6.34 3.02
N GLY A 288 13.76 -5.57 3.29
CA GLY A 288 13.76 -4.14 3.04
C GLY A 288 14.89 -3.42 3.76
N PHE A 289 14.85 -2.09 3.69
CA PHE A 289 15.69 -1.18 4.43
C PHE A 289 14.98 0.15 4.63
N HIS A 290 15.45 0.92 5.60
CA HIS A 290 15.13 2.33 5.74
C HIS A 290 16.35 3.01 6.37
N GLY A 291 16.61 4.26 5.97
CA GLY A 291 17.84 4.94 6.36
C GLY A 291 19.08 4.36 5.69
N ASP A 292 20.22 4.46 6.38
CA ASP A 292 21.52 4.03 5.85
C ASP A 292 21.79 2.53 6.04
N HIS A 293 20.82 1.80 6.59
CA HIS A 293 20.93 0.38 6.85
C HIS A 293 20.94 -0.42 5.54
N LYS A 294 21.84 -1.40 5.44
CA LYS A 294 21.82 -2.36 4.33
C LYS A 294 20.49 -3.14 4.29
N PRO A 295 20.02 -3.55 3.10
CA PRO A 295 18.86 -4.44 2.97
C PRO A 295 18.96 -5.67 3.86
N HIS A 296 17.91 -5.91 4.63
CA HIS A 296 17.81 -6.98 5.61
C HIS A 296 16.38 -7.53 5.65
N GLY A 297 16.19 -8.67 6.31
CA GLY A 297 14.89 -9.31 6.41
C GLY A 297 14.99 -10.70 7.01
N ASP A 298 13.94 -11.51 6.80
CA ASP A 298 13.82 -12.81 7.45
C ASP A 298 14.92 -13.78 7.00
N LYS A 299 15.71 -14.26 7.97
CA LYS A 299 16.61 -15.40 7.80
C LYS A 299 16.11 -16.55 8.67
N LEU A 300 16.16 -17.77 8.16
CA LEU A 300 15.55 -18.98 8.75
C LEU A 300 16.00 -19.30 10.21
N PHE A 301 17.00 -18.59 10.76
CA PHE A 301 17.59 -18.84 12.08
C PHE A 301 17.98 -17.57 12.87
N GLN A 302 17.34 -16.41 12.63
CA GLN A 302 17.61 -15.21 13.43
C GLN A 302 16.71 -15.08 14.66
N LEU A 303 17.32 -14.84 15.83
CA LEU A 303 16.65 -14.70 17.14
C LEU A 303 15.70 -13.49 17.22
N ALA A 304 16.00 -12.42 16.46
CA ALA A 304 15.16 -11.23 16.33
C ALA A 304 14.95 -10.91 14.84
N ARG A 305 13.70 -10.93 14.38
CA ARG A 305 13.35 -10.59 12.99
C ARG A 305 13.46 -9.08 12.81
N LYS A 306 14.41 -8.63 11.97
CA LYS A 306 14.54 -7.21 11.59
C LYS A 306 13.63 -6.85 10.42
N VAL A 307 12.54 -7.59 10.19
CA VAL A 307 11.70 -7.36 9.02
C VAL A 307 11.02 -5.99 9.06
N PRO A 308 10.88 -5.31 7.91
CA PRO A 308 10.14 -4.05 7.86
C PRO A 308 8.65 -4.28 8.12
N VAL A 309 8.02 -3.33 8.81
CA VAL A 309 6.57 -3.24 9.00
C VAL A 309 6.12 -1.87 8.51
N THR A 310 5.13 -1.85 7.63
CA THR A 310 4.52 -0.64 7.08
C THR A 310 3.13 -0.45 7.70
N THR A 311 2.98 0.58 8.53
CA THR A 311 1.67 0.99 9.05
C THR A 311 1.06 2.02 8.11
N ILE A 312 -0.15 1.76 7.63
CA ILE A 312 -0.90 2.57 6.68
C ILE A 312 -2.09 3.19 7.40
N ILE A 313 -2.24 4.49 7.31
CA ILE A 313 -3.33 5.28 7.88
C ILE A 313 -3.96 6.06 6.74
N VAL A 314 -5.27 5.95 6.54
CA VAL A 314 -5.99 6.72 5.50
C VAL A 314 -7.15 7.43 6.16
N ASP A 315 -7.20 8.75 6.02
CA ASP A 315 -8.27 9.57 6.60
C ASP A 315 -8.38 10.93 5.91
N THR A 316 -9.25 11.80 6.43
CA THR A 316 -9.31 13.21 6.04
C THR A 316 -7.98 13.92 6.34
N PRO A 317 -7.64 15.01 5.61
CA PRO A 317 -6.41 15.76 5.85
C PRO A 317 -6.25 16.24 7.31
N GLU A 318 -7.35 16.64 7.95
CA GLU A 318 -7.36 17.06 9.36
C GLU A 318 -7.02 15.91 10.31
N SER A 319 -7.66 14.75 10.14
CA SER A 319 -7.36 13.56 10.95
C SER A 319 -5.94 13.05 10.71
N ILE A 320 -5.41 13.20 9.49
CA ILE A 320 -4.03 12.87 9.16
C ILE A 320 -3.04 13.82 9.83
N ALA A 321 -3.33 15.13 9.88
CA ALA A 321 -2.50 16.08 10.62
C ALA A 321 -2.41 15.73 12.11
N ARG A 322 -3.53 15.39 12.75
CA ARG A 322 -3.55 14.93 14.16
C ARG A 322 -2.86 13.57 14.33
N SER A 323 -3.07 12.64 13.40
CA SER A 323 -2.43 11.32 13.43
C SER A 323 -0.91 11.44 13.32
N PHE A 324 -0.43 12.43 12.55
CA PHE A 324 0.98 12.69 12.40
C PHE A 324 1.65 13.10 13.71
N ASP A 325 0.97 13.81 14.61
CA ASP A 325 1.54 14.15 15.91
C ASP A 325 1.89 12.88 16.73
N ILE A 326 1.00 11.87 16.70
CA ILE A 326 1.25 10.55 17.32
C ILE A 326 2.39 9.82 16.60
N VAL A 327 2.42 9.87 15.27
CA VAL A 327 3.49 9.26 14.46
C VAL A 327 4.83 9.90 14.80
N ASP A 328 4.88 11.23 14.90
CA ASP A 328 6.08 12.02 15.16
C ASP A 328 6.71 11.62 16.50
N GLU A 329 5.89 11.54 17.56
CA GLU A 329 6.28 11.10 18.90
C GLU A 329 6.83 9.66 18.91
N LEU A 330 6.18 8.75 18.20
CA LEU A 330 6.57 7.34 18.17
C LEU A 330 7.77 7.05 17.25
N THR A 331 8.14 7.98 16.38
CA THR A 331 9.23 7.86 15.39
C THR A 331 10.38 8.81 15.65
N THR A 332 10.65 9.18 16.90
CA THR A 332 11.70 10.14 17.31
C THR A 332 13.13 9.73 16.97
N ARG A 333 13.40 8.43 16.77
CA ARG A 333 14.74 7.92 16.44
C ARG A 333 14.80 7.06 15.18
N HIS A 334 13.66 6.51 14.79
CA HIS A 334 13.59 5.48 13.77
C HIS A 334 12.31 5.62 12.98
N GLY A 335 12.39 5.32 11.69
CA GLY A 335 11.25 5.19 10.81
C GLY A 335 11.33 6.12 9.62
N LEU A 336 10.64 5.72 8.56
CA LEU A 336 10.46 6.49 7.35
C LEU A 336 8.97 6.79 7.21
N VAL A 337 8.61 8.07 7.16
CA VAL A 337 7.20 8.50 7.13
C VAL A 337 6.93 9.26 5.85
N THR A 338 5.93 8.83 5.10
CA THR A 338 5.47 9.53 3.89
C THR A 338 4.00 9.90 3.99
N SER A 339 3.62 11.01 3.36
CA SER A 339 2.23 11.46 3.18
C SER A 339 1.91 11.57 1.71
N GLU A 340 0.71 11.13 1.31
CA GLU A 340 0.23 11.28 -0.07
C GLU A 340 -1.26 11.59 -0.10
N MET A 341 -1.71 12.32 -1.13
CA MET A 341 -3.13 12.59 -1.37
C MET A 341 -3.81 11.37 -1.99
N VAL A 342 -4.97 11.01 -1.46
CA VAL A 342 -5.85 9.97 -1.99
C VAL A 342 -7.08 10.64 -2.61
N PRO A 343 -7.23 10.61 -3.95
CA PRO A 343 -8.28 11.37 -4.63
C PRO A 343 -9.69 10.83 -4.43
N ALA A 344 -9.85 9.57 -4.01
CA ALA A 344 -11.15 9.05 -3.62
C ALA A 344 -11.01 7.94 -2.60
N ALA A 345 -11.89 7.94 -1.61
CA ALA A 345 -12.04 6.84 -0.68
C ALA A 345 -13.52 6.63 -0.31
N VAL A 346 -13.89 5.36 -0.13
CA VAL A 346 -15.21 4.93 0.30
C VAL A 346 -15.05 4.12 1.58
N SER A 347 -15.49 4.69 2.70
CA SER A 347 -15.53 4.02 4.00
C SER A 347 -16.88 3.31 4.16
N LEU A 348 -16.84 2.00 4.42
CA LEU A 348 -18.01 1.13 4.54
C LEU A 348 -18.14 0.64 5.99
N THR A 349 -19.27 0.90 6.63
CA THR A 349 -19.49 0.62 8.07
C THR A 349 -20.50 -0.50 8.35
N GLY A 350 -20.99 -1.17 7.30
CA GLY A 350 -21.98 -2.26 7.35
C GLY A 350 -23.41 -1.80 7.14
N SER A 351 -24.28 -2.71 6.69
CA SER A 351 -25.71 -2.45 6.48
C SER A 351 -26.50 -2.40 7.79
N SER A 352 -26.36 -1.31 8.54
CA SER A 352 -27.22 -0.95 9.69
C SER A 352 -27.20 0.57 9.91
N GLY A 353 -27.64 1.33 8.92
CA GLY A 353 -27.91 2.76 9.04
C GLY A 353 -29.21 3.09 8.28
N PRO A 354 -30.10 3.94 8.83
CA PRO A 354 -31.34 4.31 8.16
C PRO A 354 -31.02 5.37 7.10
N SER A 355 -30.71 4.95 5.88
CA SER A 355 -30.97 5.69 4.64
C SER A 355 -30.40 4.90 3.47
N GLY A 356 -31.27 4.50 2.55
CA GLY A 356 -30.92 3.97 1.24
C GLY A 356 -30.29 5.05 0.36
N SER A 357 -29.10 5.52 0.72
CA SER A 357 -28.28 6.29 -0.20
C SER A 357 -27.83 5.31 -1.30
N PRO A 358 -28.04 5.61 -2.59
CA PRO A 358 -27.68 4.69 -3.66
C PRO A 358 -26.20 4.31 -3.54
N ARG A 359 -25.94 2.99 -3.51
CA ARG A 359 -24.58 2.44 -3.62
C ARG A 359 -23.95 3.03 -4.87
N ALA A 360 -22.87 3.79 -4.69
CA ALA A 360 -22.42 4.78 -5.65
C ALA A 360 -22.20 4.19 -7.06
N ALA A 361 -22.96 4.71 -8.02
CA ALA A 361 -22.48 4.92 -9.38
C ALA A 361 -21.24 5.83 -9.28
N GLU A 362 -20.14 5.43 -9.95
CA GLU A 362 -18.84 6.10 -10.05
C GLU A 362 -18.40 6.94 -8.84
N THR A 363 -17.37 6.53 -8.09
CA THR A 363 -16.75 7.44 -7.10
C THR A 363 -15.86 8.45 -7.85
N PRO A 364 -16.27 9.72 -8.05
CA PRO A 364 -15.49 10.66 -8.84
C PRO A 364 -14.18 10.98 -8.12
N LEU A 365 -13.06 10.94 -8.85
CA LEU A 365 -11.75 11.29 -8.29
C LEU A 365 -11.68 12.79 -8.03
N ALA A 366 -11.33 13.19 -6.80
CA ALA A 366 -10.99 14.55 -6.49
C ALA A 366 -9.84 15.05 -7.36
N GLN A 367 -9.91 16.30 -7.79
CA GLN A 367 -8.89 16.97 -8.59
C GLN A 367 -8.20 18.02 -7.73
N TYR A 368 -6.98 17.69 -7.31
CA TYR A 368 -6.11 18.63 -6.64
C TYR A 368 -4.70 18.47 -7.22
N ASN A 369 -4.15 19.57 -7.73
CA ASN A 369 -2.77 19.63 -8.20
C ASN A 369 -1.93 20.20 -7.05
N TYR A 370 -1.05 19.36 -6.51
CA TYR A 370 -0.13 19.71 -5.44
C TYR A 370 1.30 19.38 -5.82
#